data_AF-A0A4Y9RL15-F1
#
_entry.id   AF-A0A4Y9RL15-F1
#
_cell.length_a   1.000
_cell.length_b   1.000
_cell.length_c   1.000
_cell.angle_alpha   90.00
_cell.angle_beta   90.00
_cell.angle_gamma   90.00
#
_symmetry.space_group_name_H-M   'P 1'
#
loop_
_entity.id
_entity.type
_entity.pdbx_description
1 polymer ?
#
loop_
_entity_poly.entity_id
_entity_poly.type
_entity_poly.pdbx_seq_one_letter_code
_entity_poly.pdbx_strand_id
1 'polypeptide(L)' 'MPHVIVKLWPGKSEQQKQCLADAITEAVTTVLRYGEDSVSVAFEEVTAQDWTEKVYKPDIQAKWDQVYKKPGYEPF' A
#
# COMPACT_ATOMS: atom_id res chain seq x y z
N MET A 1 -14.35 3.38 -8.35
CA MET A 1 -13.93 2.11 -7.72
C MET A 1 -12.48 2.25 -7.29
N PRO A 2 -12.22 2.47 -5.99
CA PRO A 2 -10.85 2.55 -5.47
C PRO A 2 -10.12 1.20 -5.56
N HIS A 3 -8.84 1.25 -5.93
CA HIS A 3 -7.94 0.10 -5.87
C HIS A 3 -6.70 0.49 -5.06
N VAL A 4 -6.34 -0.33 -4.07
CA VAL A 4 -5.17 -0.13 -3.22
C VAL A 4 -4.21 -1.30 -3.39
N ILE A 5 -2.95 -1.00 -3.62
CA ILE A 5 -1.87 -2.00 -3.63
C ILE A 5 -0.97 -1.73 -2.43
N VAL A 6 -0.87 -2.68 -1.53
CA VAL A 6 0.04 -2.66 -0.39
C VAL A 6 1.33 -3.37 -0.79
N LYS A 7 2.37 -2.60 -1.09
CA LYS A 7 3.73 -3.12 -1.27
C LYS A 7 4.41 -3.20 0.10
N LEU A 8 5.03 -4.33 0.42
CA LEU A 8 5.68 -4.56 1.72
C LEU A 8 6.80 -5.60 1.63
N TRP A 9 7.63 -5.70 2.66
CA TRP A 9 8.58 -6.81 2.76
C TRP A 9 7.88 -8.14 3.07
N PRO A 10 8.42 -9.27 2.57
CA PRO A 10 7.88 -10.60 2.85
C PRO A 10 7.77 -10.93 4.33
N GLY A 11 6.87 -11.86 4.67
CA GLY A 11 6.79 -12.49 6.00
C GLY A 11 5.58 -12.09 6.85
N LYS A 12 4.56 -11.47 6.26
CA LYS A 12 3.26 -11.30 6.94
C LYS A 12 2.38 -12.52 6.69
N SER A 13 1.64 -12.93 7.72
CA SER A 13 0.68 -14.04 7.56
C SER A 13 -0.53 -13.61 6.73
N GLU A 14 -1.21 -14.58 6.12
CA GLU A 14 -2.45 -14.30 5.37
C GLU A 14 -3.53 -13.66 6.26
N GLN A 15 -3.60 -14.03 7.55
CA GLN A 15 -4.50 -13.40 8.51
C GLN A 15 -4.18 -11.90 8.72
N GLN A 16 -2.90 -11.53 8.78
CA GLN A 16 -2.49 -10.13 8.89
C GLN A 16 -2.85 -9.35 7.62
N LYS A 17 -2.64 -9.95 6.44
CA LYS A 17 -3.00 -9.34 5.15
C LYS A 17 -4.50 -9.12 5.04
N GLN A 18 -5.31 -10.12 5.40
CA GLN A 18 -6.78 -10.00 5.39
C GLN A 18 -7.26 -8.93 6.37
N CYS A 19 -6.78 -8.94 7.62
CA CYS A 19 -7.14 -7.94 8.62
C CYS A 19 -6.83 -6.50 8.16
N LEU A 20 -5.68 -6.29 7.51
CA LEU A 20 -5.34 -4.99 6.94
C LEU A 20 -6.19 -4.64 5.71
N ALA A 21 -6.54 -5.61 4.86
CA ALA A 21 -7.42 -5.39 3.71
C ALA A 21 -8.80 -4.91 4.16
N ASP A 22 -9.36 -5.53 5.19
CA ASP A 22 -10.66 -5.16 5.77
C ASP A 22 -10.60 -3.73 6.33
N ALA A 23 -9.55 -3.41 7.11
CA ALA A 23 -9.37 -2.07 7.68
C ALA A 23 -9.16 -0.97 6.62
N ILE A 24 -8.44 -1.26 5.53
CA ILE A 24 -8.29 -0.33 4.40
C ILE A 24 -9.64 -0.12 3.72
N THR A 25 -10.40 -1.19 3.51
CA THR A 25 -11.72 -1.13 2.88
C THR A 25 -12.66 -0.26 3.70
N GLU A 26 -12.75 -0.49 5.01
CA GLU A 26 -13.55 0.32 5.94
C GLU A 26 -13.14 1.81 5.91
N ALA A 27 -11.85 2.10 5.92
CA ALA A 27 -11.36 3.47 5.88
C ALA A 27 -11.74 4.17 4.57
N VAL A 28 -11.57 3.47 3.44
CA VAL A 28 -11.92 4.00 2.11
C VAL A 28 -13.42 4.23 1.99
N THR A 29 -14.26 3.27 2.38
CA THR A 29 -15.72 3.41 2.33
C THR A 29 -16.20 4.54 3.23
N THR A 30 -15.66 4.65 4.45
CA THR A 30 -16.04 5.69 5.41
C THR A 30 -15.61 7.09 4.99
N VAL A 31 -14.34 7.27 4.58
CA VAL A 31 -13.79 8.59 4.29
C VAL A 31 -14.20 9.08 2.90
N LEU A 32 -14.18 8.20 1.90
CA LEU A 32 -14.49 8.55 0.51
C LEU A 32 -15.94 8.26 0.10
N ARG A 33 -16.74 7.67 0.99
CA ARG A 33 -18.18 7.36 0.79
C ARG A 33 -18.47 6.43 -0.40
N TYR A 34 -17.59 5.47 -0.64
CA TYR A 34 -17.83 4.38 -1.59
C TYR A 34 -18.52 3.19 -0.90
N GLY A 35 -19.24 2.37 -1.69
CA GLY A 35 -19.71 1.06 -1.22
C GLY A 35 -18.57 0.05 -1.14
N GLU A 36 -18.69 -0.93 -0.24
CA GLU A 36 -17.67 -1.98 -0.02
C GLU A 36 -17.31 -2.72 -1.32
N ASP A 37 -18.31 -3.10 -2.11
CA ASP A 37 -18.15 -3.79 -3.40
C ASP A 37 -17.36 -2.99 -4.45
N SER A 38 -17.10 -1.70 -4.20
CA SER A 38 -16.33 -0.83 -5.10
C SER A 38 -14.84 -0.75 -4.76
N VAL A 39 -14.39 -1.37 -3.67
CA VAL A 39 -13.00 -1.32 -3.19
C VAL A 39 -12.31 -2.66 -3.40
N SER A 40 -11.07 -2.63 -3.87
CA SER A 40 -10.22 -3.82 -3.94
C SER A 40 -8.84 -3.51 -3.35
N VAL A 41 -8.27 -4.51 -2.66
CA VAL A 41 -6.95 -4.41 -2.01
C VAL A 41 -6.08 -5.58 -2.44
N ALA A 42 -4.88 -5.30 -2.95
CA ALA A 42 -3.88 -6.30 -3.31
C ALA A 42 -2.61 -6.14 -2.46
N PHE A 43 -1.86 -7.23 -2.30
CA PHE A 43 -0.56 -7.23 -1.62
C PHE A 43 0.53 -7.68 -2.58
N GLU A 44 1.65 -6.95 -2.57
CA GLU A 44 2.86 -7.31 -3.33
C GLU A 44 4.06 -7.36 -2.39
N GLU A 45 4.63 -8.56 -2.20
CA GLU A 45 5.83 -8.73 -1.38
C GLU A 45 7.10 -8.45 -2.21
N VAL A 46 7.91 -7.50 -1.73
CA VAL A 46 9.16 -7.08 -2.36
C VAL A 46 10.28 -7.19 -1.34
N THR A 47 11.35 -7.91 -1.66
CA THR A 47 12.48 -8.09 -0.72
C THR A 47 13.15 -6.76 -0.37
N ALA A 48 13.82 -6.70 0.77
CA ALA A 48 14.57 -5.50 1.18
C ALA A 48 15.64 -5.10 0.16
N GLN A 49 16.32 -6.09 -0.45
CA GLN A 49 17.33 -5.85 -1.48
C GLN A 49 16.75 -5.17 -2.73
N ASP A 50 15.53 -5.53 -3.12
CA ASP A 50 14.88 -4.98 -4.31
C ASP A 50 14.07 -3.70 -4.04
N TRP A 51 13.87 -3.33 -2.77
CA TRP A 51 12.93 -2.29 -2.35
C TRP A 51 13.21 -0.94 -3.01
N THR A 52 14.48 -0.56 -3.06
CA THR A 52 14.91 0.73 -3.61
C THR A 52 14.55 0.86 -5.08
N GLU A 53 14.84 -0.16 -5.88
CA GLU A 53 14.60 -0.15 -7.33
C GLU A 53 13.13 -0.40 -7.69
N LYS A 54 12.44 -1.29 -6.95
CA LYS A 54 11.07 -1.70 -7.28
C LYS A 54 9.98 -0.87 -6.62
N VAL A 55 10.27 -0.14 -5.54
CA VAL A 55 9.28 0.63 -4.78
C VAL A 55 9.72 2.07 -4.57
N TYR A 56 10.87 2.30 -3.92
CA TYR A 56 11.23 3.66 -3.50
C TYR A 56 11.38 4.61 -4.68
N LYS A 57 12.22 4.26 -5.66
CA LYS A 57 12.42 5.11 -6.84
C LYS A 57 11.13 5.30 -7.66
N PRO A 58 10.42 4.26 -8.13
CA PRO A 58 9.29 4.42 -9.04
C PRO A 58 8.00 4.90 -8.38
N ASP A 59 7.71 4.49 -7.15
CA ASP A 59 6.42 4.74 -6.51
C ASP A 59 6.45 5.83 -5.44
N ILE A 60 7.62 6.17 -4.89
CA ILE A 60 7.76 7.19 -3.85
C ILE A 60 8.47 8.42 -4.40
N GLN A 61 9.73 8.29 -4.83
CA GLN A 61 10.56 9.42 -5.25
C GLN A 61 10.03 10.04 -6.54
N ALA A 62 9.77 9.24 -7.58
CA ALA A 62 9.27 9.72 -8.86
C ALA A 62 7.84 10.28 -8.79
N LYS A 63 7.11 10.01 -7.71
CA LYS A 63 5.71 10.42 -7.50
C LYS A 63 5.54 11.25 -6.23
N TRP A 64 6.58 11.95 -5.79
CA TRP A 64 6.64 12.61 -4.48
C TRP A 64 5.43 13.50 -4.16
N ASP A 65 4.92 14.24 -5.15
CA ASP A 65 3.76 15.13 -5.01
C ASP A 65 2.43 14.38 -4.83
N GLN A 66 2.39 13.09 -5.23
CA GLN A 66 1.22 12.22 -5.06
C GLN A 66 1.30 11.41 -3.75
N VAL A 67 2.43 11.47 -3.03
CA VAL A 67 2.65 10.77 -1.76
C VAL A 67 2.18 11.66 -0.60
N TYR A 68 0.93 11.49 -0.20
CA TYR A 68 0.31 12.24 0.90
C TYR A 68 0.92 11.89 2.28
N LYS A 69 1.37 10.65 2.48
CA LYS A 69 2.16 10.22 3.63
C LYS A 69 3.58 9.88 3.18
N LYS A 70 4.53 10.76 3.46
CA LYS A 70 5.95 10.60 3.09
C LYS A 70 6.66 9.56 3.99
N PRO A 71 7.66 8.82 3.47
CA PRO A 71 8.51 7.97 4.32
C PRO A 71 9.33 8.84 5.27
N GLY A 72 9.65 8.30 6.45
CA GLY A 72 10.60 8.90 7.39
C GLY A 72 12.02 8.34 7.22
N TYR A 73 12.28 7.66 6.11
CA TYR A 73 13.54 7.00 5.79
C TYR A 73 13.99 7.43 4.40
N GLU A 74 15.29 7.48 4.20
CA GLU A 74 15.94 7.63 2.89
C GLU A 74 16.85 6.40 2.73
N PRO A 75 16.57 5.49 1.80
CA PRO A 75 17.33 4.24 1.67
C PRO A 75 18.65 4.46 0.90
N PHE A 76 19.25 5.64 1.00
CA PHE A 76 20.47 6.07 0.30
C PHE A 76 21.42 6.80 1.24
#